data_AF-A0A0K1RU87-F1
#
_entry.id   AF-A0A0K1RU87-F1
#
_cell.length_a   1.000
_cell.length_b   1.000
_cell.length_c   1.000
_cell.angle_alpha   90.00
_cell.angle_beta   90.00
_cell.angle_gamma   90.00
#
_symmetry.space_group_name_H-M   'P 1'
#
loop_
_entity.id
_entity.type
_entity.pdbx_description
1 polymer ?
#
loop_
_entity_poly.entity_id
_entity_poly.type
_entity_poly.pdbx_seq_one_letter_code
_entity_poly.pdbx_strand_id
1 'polypeptide(L)' 'MLVLGELIEENNDATLAELSKLFLERTGIVLSVATVARIAERLRITRKKNSTPTRTRDRKTTTT' A
#
# COMPACT_ATOMS: atom_id res chain seq x y z
N MET A 1 10.36 -18.30 7.34
CA MET A 1 9.50 -17.35 8.08
C MET A 1 9.18 -16.16 7.16
N LEU A 2 8.35 -16.38 6.15
CA LEU A 2 8.11 -15.41 5.04
C LEU A 2 6.63 -15.26 4.66
N VAL A 3 5.72 -15.75 5.51
CA VAL A 3 4.26 -15.77 5.23
C VAL A 3 3.70 -14.37 4.96
N LEU A 4 4.23 -13.33 5.63
CA LEU A 4 3.74 -11.97 5.42
C LEU A 4 4.17 -11.39 4.07
N GLY A 5 5.33 -11.77 3.54
CA GLY A 5 5.79 -11.30 2.23
C GLY A 5 4.92 -11.83 1.11
N GLU A 6 4.67 -13.14 1.12
CA GLU A 6 3.76 -13.80 0.17
C GLU A 6 2.33 -13.24 0.27
N LEU A 7 1.83 -13.00 1.49
CA LEU A 7 0.50 -12.43 1.70
C LEU A 7 0.36 -11.00 1.13
N ILE A 8 1.41 -10.19 1.24
CA ILE A 8 1.45 -8.82 0.68
C ILE A 8 1.49 -8.88 -0.85
N GLU A 9 2.23 -9.82 -1.45
CA GLU A 9 2.29 -9.97 -2.91
C GLU A 9 0.97 -10.50 -3.50
N GLU A 10 0.35 -11.50 -2.86
CA GLU A 10 -0.97 -12.03 -3.25
C GLU A 10 -2.07 -10.97 -3.11
N ASN A 11 -2.01 -10.12 -2.08
CA ASN A 11 -3.02 -9.10 -1.78
C ASN A 11 -2.47 -7.69 -2.01
N ASN A 12 -1.97 -7.43 -3.21
CA ASN A 12 -1.34 -6.15 -3.58
C ASN A 12 -2.27 -4.93 -3.36
N ASP A 13 -3.59 -5.11 -3.44
CA ASP A 13 -4.59 -4.05 -3.25
C ASP A 13 -5.02 -3.86 -1.78
N ALA A 14 -4.54 -4.71 -0.86
CA ALA A 14 -4.94 -4.64 0.54
C ALA A 14 -4.24 -3.51 1.29
N THR A 15 -4.97 -2.85 2.19
CA THR A 15 -4.41 -1.87 3.11
C THR A 15 -3.58 -2.56 4.22
N LEU A 16 -2.68 -1.82 4.88
CA LEU A 16 -1.87 -2.35 5.99
C LEU A 16 -2.73 -2.89 7.15
N ALA A 17 -3.94 -2.35 7.37
CA ALA A 17 -4.88 -2.82 8.38
C ALA A 17 -5.56 -4.13 7.97
N GLU A 18 -5.90 -4.29 6.68
CA GLU A 18 -6.43 -5.54 6.14
C GLU A 18 -5.38 -6.64 6.16
N LEU A 19 -4.13 -6.33 5.80
CA LEU A 19 -3.01 -7.26 5.91
C LEU A 19 -2.80 -7.74 7.36
N SER A 20 -2.95 -6.85 8.34
CA SER A 20 -2.91 -7.21 9.77
C SER A 20 -4.03 -8.20 10.15
N LYS A 21 -5.27 -7.95 9.69
CA LYS A 21 -6.40 -8.88 9.90
C LYS A 21 -6.19 -10.23 9.22
N LEU A 22 -5.82 -10.23 7.95
CA LEU A 22 -5.57 -11.45 7.18
C LEU A 22 -4.45 -12.27 7.82
N PHE A 23 -3.40 -11.61 8.33
CA PHE A 23 -2.32 -12.31 9.02
C PHE A 23 -2.79 -12.96 10.33
N LEU A 24 -3.67 -12.29 11.08
CA LEU A 24 -4.32 -12.86 12.26
C LEU A 24 -5.19 -14.07 11.89
N GLU A 25 -5.99 -13.99 10.82
CA GLU A 25 -6.85 -15.09 10.39
C GLU A 25 -6.06 -16.31 9.90
N ARG A 26 -4.93 -16.08 9.21
CA ARG A 26 -4.07 -17.15 8.67
C ARG A 26 -3.19 -17.80 9.72
N THR A 27 -2.63 -17.01 10.64
CA THR A 27 -1.54 -17.45 11.54
C THR A 27 -1.95 -17.45 13.01
N GLY A 28 -3.05 -16.79 13.37
CA GLY A 28 -3.47 -16.59 14.76
C GLY A 28 -2.65 -15.55 15.53
N ILE A 29 -1.73 -14.85 14.86
CA ILE A 29 -0.81 -13.88 15.48
C ILE A 29 -1.28 -12.47 15.17
N VAL A 30 -1.44 -11.66 16.22
CA VAL A 30 -1.78 -10.23 16.10
C VAL A 30 -0.51 -9.45 15.78
N LEU A 31 -0.47 -8.83 14.60
CA LEU A 31 0.57 -7.86 14.24
C LEU A 31 -0.02 -6.45 14.22
N SER A 32 0.70 -5.51 14.83
CA SER A 32 0.35 -4.09 14.71
C SER A 32 0.52 -3.61 13.27
N VAL A 33 -0.26 -2.62 12.87
CA VAL A 33 -0.14 -1.96 11.55
C VAL A 33 1.28 -1.43 11.34
N ALA A 34 1.94 -0.93 12.39
CA ALA A 34 3.32 -0.47 12.35
C ALA A 34 4.32 -1.60 12.03
N THR A 35 4.08 -2.80 12.56
CA THR A 35 4.91 -3.98 12.27
C THR A 35 4.76 -4.39 10.80
N VAL A 36 3.54 -4.40 10.28
CA VAL A 36 3.27 -4.69 8.85
C VAL A 36 3.95 -3.64 7.96
N ALA A 37 3.82 -2.36 8.30
CA ALA A 37 4.47 -1.27 7.57
C ALA A 37 6.01 -1.43 7.53
N ARG A 38 6.62 -1.71 8.69
CA ARG A 38 8.07 -1.88 8.79
C ARG A 38 8.57 -3.11 8.04
N ILE A 39 7.78 -4.19 7.99
CA ILE A 39 8.13 -5.37 7.19
C ILE A 39 7.96 -5.09 5.70
N ALA A 40 6.87 -4.44 5.28
CA ALA A 40 6.67 -4.04 3.89
C ALA A 40 7.81 -3.13 3.38
N GLU A 41 8.26 -2.18 4.21
CA GLU A 41 9.41 -1.31 3.93
C GLU A 41 10.72 -2.12 3.82
N ARG A 42 10.97 -3.05 4.76
CA ARG A 42 12.15 -3.94 4.73
C ARG A 42 12.18 -4.85 3.50
N LEU A 43 11.00 -5.31 3.06
CA LEU A 43 10.84 -6.12 1.85
C LEU A 43 10.92 -5.29 0.57
N ARG A 44 11.05 -3.95 0.68
CA ARG A 44 11.02 -3.01 -0.46
C ARG A 44 9.79 -3.22 -1.35
N ILE A 45 8.67 -3.66 -0.79
CA ILE A 45 7.41 -3.78 -1.53
C ILE A 45 6.85 -2.36 -1.66
N THR A 46 7.28 -1.69 -2.72
CA THR A 46 6.82 -0.34 -3.03
C THR A 46 5.58 -0.40 -3.89
N ARG A 47 4.47 0.21 -3.45
CA ARG A 47 3.32 0.44 -4.31
C ARG A 47 3.73 1.35 -5.46
N LYS A 48 3.68 0.85 -6.71
CA LYS A 48 3.85 1.69 -7.88
C LYS A 48 2.68 2.67 -7.95
N LYS A 49 2.96 3.94 -7.72
CA LYS A 49 1.94 4.99 -7.81
C LYS A 49 1.60 5.22 -9.28
N ASN A 50 0.42 4.77 -9.72
CA ASN A 50 -0.14 5.13 -11.01
C ASN A 50 -0.46 6.63 -11.01
N SER A 51 0.51 7.45 -11.41
CA SER A 51 0.33 8.89 -11.54
C SER A 51 -0.02 9.18 -12.99
N THR A 52 -1.29 9.43 -13.29
CA THR A 52 -1.67 10.24 -14.46
C THR A 52 -1.85 11.68 -13.98
N PRO A 53 -0.85 12.57 -14.14
CA PRO A 53 -1.00 13.96 -13.75
C PRO A 53 -1.63 14.73 -14.90
N THR A 54 -2.94 14.57 -15.15
CA THR A 54 -3.69 15.52 -15.99
C THR A 54 -4.13 16.70 -15.13
N ARG A 55 -3.17 17.57 -14.76
CA ARG A 55 -3.48 18.96 -14.41
C ARG A 55 -3.38 19.80 -15.67
N THR A 56 -4.43 19.81 -16.48
CA THR A 56 -4.64 20.88 -17.46
C THR A 56 -4.88 22.18 -16.67
N ARG A 57 -3.86 23.06 -16.60
CA ARG A 57 -4.10 24.46 -16.24
C ARG A 57 -4.73 25.13 -17.46
N ASP A 58 -6.05 25.22 -17.46
CA ASP A 58 -6.77 26.10 -18.38
C ASP A 58 -6.40 27.54 -18.01
N ARG A 59 -5.49 28.13 -18.77
CA ARG A 59 -5.06 29.53 -18.60
C ARG A 59 -6.08 30.39 -19.34
N LYS A 60 -7.16 30.79 -18.67
CA LYS A 60 -8.07 31.82 -19.21
C LYS A 60 -7.30 33.14 -19.31
N THR A 61 -6.90 33.50 -20.53
CA THR A 61 -6.46 34.86 -20.87
C THR A 61 -7.68 35.75 -21.02
N THR A 62 -7.93 36.59 -20.03
CA THR A 62 -8.86 37.72 -20.14
C THR A 62 -8.04 38.94 -20.58
N THR A 63 -8.21 39.34 -21.84
CA THR A 63 -7.65 40.59 -22.38
C THR A 63 -8.69 41.69 -22.19
N THR A 64 -8.27 42.79 -21.55
CA THR A 64 -9.01 44.06 -21.41
C THR A 64 -8.91 44.89 -22.69
#